data_AF-L0A4Z0-F1
#
_entry.id   AF-L0A4Z0-F1
#
_cell.length_a   1.000
_cell.length_b   1.000
_cell.length_c   1.000
_cell.angle_alpha   90.00
_cell.angle_beta   90.00
_cell.angle_gamma   90.00
#
_symmetry.space_group_name_H-M   'P 1'
#
loop_
_entity.id
_entity.type
_entity.pdbx_description
1 polymer ?
#
loop_
_entity_poly.entity_id
_entity_poly.type
_entity_poly.pdbx_seq_one_letter_code
_entity_poly.pdbx_strand_id
1 'polypeptide(L)'
;MVPAPLAYAQSVSVVARGNPWIVRGKALATMTLLLLISFSPSVAWFVSRQYTHWQSDAVSPRRAELPPPPALTVDLSRRYAPQLARYERRLDALKISAPRRSRLVEEHFQLYRRAHALFGAAQAGAMLGLIEAETRNQEIALGRRSVFSSPEAALSNVERWLTFSAVALLEQQQVERRELSRRLRALAPVPLAPEVVFVHARWIKRAASVTGLPPAVLAAVVDTEQAGARVAYGLSGALRTFTDTAALRTTQMYGRSGLTGELSKTVGLTQMSWQDALGQQNRLAAMNAQLGVPFPANEAEARALLSRPYANLLLTASRIVGYLNYTEGLGANSVVAHTSAQVYYLGPGWHNNPALASSGQTWPYAWNAFFKACLYERLLR
;
A
#
# COMPACT_ATOMS: atom_id res chain seq x y z
N MET A 1 -36.12 33.69 -53.63
CA MET A 1 -37.23 32.74 -53.91
C MET A 1 -37.07 31.53 -53.00
N VAL A 2 -38.06 31.29 -52.15
CA VAL A 2 -38.25 30.03 -51.42
C VAL A 2 -38.74 28.98 -52.43
N PRO A 3 -38.33 27.70 -52.31
CA PRO A 3 -39.29 26.73 -51.80
C PRO A 3 -38.68 25.67 -50.86
N ALA A 4 -39.45 25.30 -49.83
CA ALA A 4 -39.43 23.93 -49.29
C ALA A 4 -40.38 23.06 -50.15
N PRO A 5 -40.24 21.72 -50.18
CA PRO A 5 -41.08 20.92 -49.27
C PRO A 5 -40.48 19.57 -48.78
N LEU A 6 -41.21 18.99 -47.83
CA LEU A 6 -41.06 17.72 -47.10
C LEU A 6 -41.16 16.45 -47.99
N ALA A 7 -40.50 15.35 -47.60
CA ALA A 7 -41.13 14.09 -47.13
C ALA A 7 -40.17 12.86 -47.07
N TYR A 8 -40.33 12.08 -45.99
CA TYR A 8 -40.23 10.62 -45.84
C TYR A 8 -38.95 9.82 -46.21
N ALA A 9 -38.30 9.26 -45.19
CA ALA A 9 -37.86 7.87 -45.21
C ALA A 9 -37.76 7.30 -43.78
N GLN A 10 -38.65 6.37 -43.45
CA GLN A 10 -38.57 5.50 -42.29
C GLN A 10 -37.42 4.50 -42.45
N SER A 11 -36.65 4.23 -41.40
CA SER A 11 -35.95 2.93 -41.26
C SER A 11 -35.84 2.52 -39.78
N VAL A 12 -36.83 1.69 -39.42
CA VAL A 12 -36.81 0.54 -38.49
C VAL A 12 -35.68 0.47 -37.46
N SER A 13 -36.04 0.76 -36.21
CA SER A 13 -35.33 0.35 -35.00
C SER A 13 -35.44 -1.18 -34.79
N VAL A 14 -34.35 -1.92 -34.99
CA VAL A 14 -34.22 -3.29 -34.46
C VAL A 14 -33.74 -3.19 -33.02
N VAL A 15 -34.69 -3.12 -32.08
CA VAL A 15 -34.42 -3.32 -30.65
C VAL A 15 -34.16 -4.81 -30.46
N ALA A 16 -32.88 -5.18 -30.34
CA ALA A 16 -32.50 -6.49 -29.80
C ALA A 16 -32.98 -6.57 -28.34
N ARG A 17 -34.18 -7.12 -28.13
CA ARG A 17 -34.71 -7.44 -26.79
C ARG A 17 -33.88 -8.58 -26.22
N GLY A 18 -32.85 -8.24 -25.45
CA GLY A 18 -32.15 -9.20 -24.60
C GLY A 18 -33.14 -9.88 -23.66
N ASN A 19 -33.07 -11.21 -23.58
CA ASN A 19 -33.98 -12.02 -22.78
C ASN A 19 -33.99 -11.55 -21.31
N PRO A 20 -35.12 -11.08 -20.77
CA PRO A 20 -35.19 -10.44 -19.44
C PRO A 20 -34.79 -11.38 -18.30
N TRP A 21 -34.83 -12.69 -18.50
CA TRP A 21 -34.38 -13.70 -17.54
C TRP A 21 -32.85 -13.75 -17.40
N ILE A 22 -32.10 -13.51 -18.48
CA ILE A 22 -30.62 -13.48 -18.47
C ILE A 22 -30.14 -12.19 -17.79
N VAL A 23 -30.84 -11.07 -18.01
CA VAL A 23 -30.54 -9.78 -17.38
C VAL A 23 -30.85 -9.82 -15.88
N ARG A 24 -31.97 -10.43 -15.48
CA ARG A 24 -32.33 -10.62 -14.06
C ARG A 24 -31.39 -11.60 -13.34
N GLY A 25 -31.00 -12.70 -13.99
CA GLY A 25 -30.04 -13.66 -13.43
C GLY A 25 -28.66 -13.06 -13.19
N LYS A 26 -28.17 -12.23 -14.13
CA LYS A 26 -26.91 -11.48 -13.95
C LYS A 26 -27.02 -10.44 -12.84
N ALA A 27 -28.11 -9.68 -12.77
CA ALA A 27 -28.33 -8.69 -11.72
C ALA A 27 -28.40 -9.32 -10.31
N LEU A 28 -29.07 -10.47 -10.18
CA LEU A 28 -29.14 -11.21 -8.93
C LEU A 28 -27.76 -11.74 -8.52
N ALA A 29 -27.01 -12.32 -9.47
CA ALA A 29 -25.65 -12.79 -9.23
C ALA A 29 -24.70 -11.66 -8.83
N THR A 30 -24.80 -10.48 -9.46
CA THR A 30 -24.00 -9.30 -9.12
C THR A 30 -24.38 -8.76 -7.73
N MET A 31 -25.67 -8.68 -7.39
CA MET A 31 -26.11 -8.29 -6.04
C MET A 31 -25.62 -9.26 -4.96
N THR A 32 -25.74 -10.57 -5.20
CA THR A 32 -25.25 -11.60 -4.29
C THR A 32 -23.73 -11.50 -4.13
N LEU A 33 -22.99 -11.27 -5.22
CA LEU A 33 -21.54 -11.05 -5.16
C LEU A 33 -21.18 -9.79 -4.37
N LEU A 34 -21.91 -8.68 -4.54
CA LEU A 34 -21.68 -7.43 -3.81
C LEU A 34 -21.99 -7.56 -2.31
N LEU A 35 -23.07 -8.27 -1.96
CA LEU A 35 -23.39 -8.63 -0.57
C LEU A 35 -22.31 -9.54 0.03
N LEU A 36 -21.86 -10.55 -0.73
CA LEU A 36 -20.80 -11.44 -0.29
C LEU A 36 -19.45 -10.72 -0.13
N ILE A 37 -19.08 -9.79 -1.01
CA ILE A 37 -17.86 -8.96 -0.86
C ILE A 37 -17.96 -8.08 0.40
N SER A 38 -19.15 -7.53 0.68
CA SER A 38 -19.35 -6.60 1.80
C SER A 38 -19.35 -7.28 3.17
N PHE A 39 -19.75 -8.57 3.22
CA PHE A 39 -19.90 -9.32 4.47
C PHE A 39 -18.95 -10.53 4.59
N SER A 40 -18.12 -10.81 3.59
CA SER A 40 -17.11 -11.88 3.64
C SER A 40 -15.72 -11.38 3.23
N PRO A 41 -14.79 -11.26 4.20
CA PRO A 41 -13.38 -10.95 3.94
C PRO A 41 -12.73 -11.91 2.92
N SER A 42 -13.18 -13.16 2.87
CA SER A 42 -12.70 -14.18 1.94
C SER A 42 -13.12 -13.91 0.49
N VAL A 43 -14.33 -13.36 0.28
CA VAL A 43 -14.84 -13.01 -1.05
C VAL A 43 -14.24 -11.68 -1.52
N ALA A 44 -14.06 -10.71 -0.63
CA ALA A 44 -13.31 -9.48 -0.94
C ALA A 44 -11.86 -9.80 -1.35
N TRP A 45 -11.21 -10.74 -0.65
CA TRP A 45 -9.88 -11.22 -1.02
C TRP A 45 -9.87 -11.94 -2.38
N PHE A 46 -10.82 -12.83 -2.64
CA PHE A 46 -10.92 -13.56 -3.92
C PHE A 46 -11.17 -12.62 -5.10
N VAL A 47 -12.04 -11.63 -4.94
CA VAL A 47 -12.36 -10.62 -5.96
C VAL A 47 -11.19 -9.67 -6.18
N SER A 48 -10.49 -9.24 -5.12
CA SER A 48 -9.24 -8.48 -5.25
C SER A 48 -8.18 -9.28 -5.99
N ARG A 49 -8.05 -10.58 -5.73
CA ARG A 49 -7.11 -11.47 -6.41
C ARG A 49 -7.45 -11.64 -7.89
N GLN A 50 -8.73 -11.80 -8.23
CA GLN A 50 -9.16 -11.91 -9.62
C GLN A 50 -9.07 -10.59 -10.38
N TYR A 51 -9.37 -9.47 -9.74
CA TYR A 51 -9.15 -8.15 -10.35
C TYR A 51 -7.66 -7.91 -10.66
N THR A 52 -6.77 -8.36 -9.78
CA THR A 52 -5.31 -8.32 -10.01
C THR A 52 -4.90 -9.22 -11.18
N HIS A 53 -5.52 -10.40 -11.32
CA HIS A 53 -5.30 -11.31 -12.45
C HIS A 53 -5.84 -10.75 -13.78
N TRP A 54 -6.96 -10.02 -13.75
CA TRP A 54 -7.51 -9.38 -14.95
C TRP A 54 -6.73 -8.15 -15.39
N GLN A 55 -6.07 -7.45 -14.45
CA GLN A 55 -5.10 -6.40 -14.80
C GLN A 55 -3.80 -6.97 -15.39
N SER A 56 -3.40 -8.19 -15.05
CA SER A 56 -2.18 -8.78 -15.62
C SER A 56 -2.28 -9.18 -17.09
N ASP A 57 -3.49 -9.19 -17.68
CA ASP A 57 -3.69 -9.48 -19.11
C ASP A 57 -3.74 -8.21 -19.99
N ALA A 58 -3.71 -7.01 -19.40
CA ALA A 58 -3.67 -5.75 -20.14
C ALA A 58 -2.26 -5.14 -20.08
N VAL A 59 -1.53 -5.28 -21.19
CA VAL A 59 -0.16 -4.79 -21.41
C VAL A 59 0.89 -5.63 -20.68
N SER A 60 1.49 -6.58 -21.41
CA SER A 60 2.85 -7.03 -21.09
C SER A 60 3.75 -5.80 -21.14
N PRO A 61 4.20 -5.24 -19.99
CA PRO A 61 5.15 -4.15 -20.06
C PRO A 61 6.36 -4.72 -20.79
N ARG A 62 6.88 -3.95 -21.75
CA ARG A 62 8.20 -4.20 -22.34
C ARG A 62 9.11 -4.60 -21.17
N ARG A 63 9.57 -5.86 -21.13
CA ARG A 63 10.48 -6.33 -20.07
C ARG A 63 11.70 -5.43 -20.19
N ALA A 64 11.73 -4.35 -19.42
CA ALA A 64 12.92 -3.58 -19.28
C ALA A 64 13.93 -4.55 -18.67
N GLU A 65 14.95 -4.88 -19.44
CA GLU A 65 16.01 -5.74 -18.95
C GLU A 65 16.61 -5.06 -17.72
N LEU A 66 16.53 -5.78 -16.60
CA LEU A 66 17.13 -5.34 -15.35
C LEU A 66 18.61 -5.07 -15.59
N PRO A 67 19.20 -4.01 -15.00
CA PRO A 67 20.64 -3.95 -14.91
C PRO A 67 21.14 -5.24 -14.24
N PRO A 68 22.19 -5.89 -14.78
CA PRO A 68 22.72 -7.11 -14.20
C PRO A 68 23.15 -6.85 -12.75
N PRO A 69 22.97 -7.83 -11.84
CA PRO A 69 23.39 -7.65 -10.46
C PRO A 69 24.90 -7.35 -10.40
N PRO A 70 25.35 -6.51 -9.46
CA PRO A 70 26.75 -6.09 -9.35
C PRO A 70 27.65 -7.32 -9.20
N ALA A 71 28.88 -7.23 -9.70
CA ALA A 71 29.88 -8.29 -9.54
C ALA A 71 29.99 -8.77 -8.10
N LEU A 72 30.23 -10.06 -7.91
CA LEU A 72 30.39 -10.66 -6.58
C LEU A 72 31.65 -10.10 -5.92
N THR A 73 31.52 -9.56 -4.71
CA THR A 73 32.65 -9.08 -3.90
C THR A 73 32.68 -9.79 -2.55
N VAL A 74 33.87 -9.88 -1.95
CA VAL A 74 34.07 -10.50 -0.63
C VAL A 74 33.21 -9.82 0.45
N ASP A 75 33.11 -8.49 0.40
CA ASP A 75 32.31 -7.70 1.34
C ASP A 75 30.82 -8.01 1.23
N LEU A 76 30.32 -8.19 0.00
CA LEU A 76 28.92 -8.53 -0.25
C LEU A 76 28.60 -9.91 0.33
N SER A 77 29.47 -10.90 0.10
CA SER A 77 29.33 -12.24 0.68
C SER A 77 29.39 -12.23 2.21
N ARG A 78 30.32 -11.47 2.80
CA ARG A 78 30.45 -11.34 4.27
C ARG A 78 29.19 -10.74 4.90
N ARG A 79 28.58 -9.72 4.27
CA ARG A 79 27.34 -9.10 4.74
C ARG A 79 26.12 -10.01 4.58
N TYR A 80 26.12 -10.88 3.56
CA TYR A 80 25.04 -11.83 3.32
C TYR A 80 25.05 -13.03 4.27
N ALA A 81 26.23 -13.53 4.67
CA ALA A 81 26.36 -14.79 5.41
C ALA A 81 25.48 -14.92 6.67
N PRO A 82 25.33 -13.89 7.54
CA PRO A 82 24.42 -13.98 8.69
C PRO A 82 22.94 -14.12 8.29
N GLN A 83 22.55 -13.54 7.14
CA GLN A 83 21.18 -13.59 6.61
C GLN A 83 20.90 -14.95 5.97
N LEU A 84 21.88 -15.52 5.27
CA LEU A 84 21.80 -16.88 4.74
C LEU A 84 21.50 -17.89 5.85
N ALA A 85 22.29 -17.87 6.93
CA ALA A 85 22.11 -18.80 8.04
C ALA A 85 20.73 -18.67 8.70
N ARG A 86 20.16 -17.47 8.77
CA ARG A 86 18.79 -17.25 9.27
C ARG A 86 17.75 -17.82 8.32
N TYR A 87 17.89 -17.54 7.03
CA TYR A 87 16.96 -18.01 6.01
C TYR A 87 16.93 -19.53 5.90
N GLU A 88 18.10 -20.18 5.89
CA GLU A 88 18.21 -21.64 5.85
C GLU A 88 17.52 -22.30 7.04
N ARG A 89 17.67 -21.77 8.26
CA ARG A 89 16.94 -22.27 9.43
C ARG A 89 15.41 -22.20 9.26
N ARG A 90 14.89 -21.19 8.55
CA ARG A 90 13.45 -21.11 8.25
C ARG A 90 13.04 -22.15 7.21
N LEU A 91 13.86 -22.37 6.18
CA LEU A 91 13.59 -23.41 5.19
C LEU A 91 13.64 -24.82 5.81
N ASP A 92 14.54 -25.05 6.75
CA ASP A 92 14.64 -26.32 7.49
C ASP A 92 13.39 -26.55 8.36
N ALA A 93 12.90 -25.51 9.04
CA ALA A 93 11.64 -25.58 9.80
C ALA A 93 10.43 -25.91 8.91
N LEU A 94 10.42 -25.42 7.68
CA LEU A 94 9.39 -25.74 6.67
C LEU A 94 9.58 -27.11 6.01
N LYS A 95 10.62 -27.88 6.39
CA LYS A 95 10.95 -29.21 5.83
C LYS A 95 11.09 -29.21 4.30
N ILE A 96 11.71 -28.16 3.77
CA ILE A 96 11.94 -28.01 2.32
C ILE A 96 12.98 -29.02 1.82
N SER A 97 12.72 -29.67 0.69
CA SER A 97 13.67 -30.63 0.10
C SER A 97 14.99 -29.97 -0.33
N ALA A 98 16.10 -30.70 -0.28
CA ALA A 98 17.43 -30.15 -0.61
C ALA A 98 17.53 -29.49 -2.01
N PRO A 99 16.95 -30.06 -3.09
CA PRO A 99 16.96 -29.40 -4.42
C PRO A 99 16.15 -28.10 -4.42
N ARG A 100 15.04 -28.06 -3.68
CA ARG A 100 14.19 -26.86 -3.55
C ARG A 100 14.88 -25.79 -2.71
N ARG A 101 15.51 -26.19 -1.60
CA ARG A 101 16.30 -25.30 -0.74
C ARG A 101 17.42 -24.61 -1.50
N SER A 102 18.19 -25.37 -2.30
CA SER A 102 19.31 -24.84 -3.08
C SER A 102 18.87 -23.72 -4.04
N ARG A 103 17.73 -23.92 -4.73
CA ARG A 103 17.15 -22.89 -5.61
C ARG A 103 16.69 -21.65 -4.85
N LEU A 104 15.98 -21.84 -3.74
CA LEU A 104 15.51 -20.72 -2.90
C LEU A 104 16.66 -19.89 -2.33
N VAL A 105 17.74 -20.55 -1.90
CA VAL A 105 18.95 -19.88 -1.39
C VAL A 105 19.63 -19.05 -2.49
N GLU A 106 19.74 -19.61 -3.69
CA GLU A 106 20.30 -18.90 -4.85
C GLU A 106 19.45 -17.68 -5.22
N GLU A 107 18.13 -17.85 -5.36
CA GLU A 107 17.20 -16.75 -5.64
C GLU A 107 17.26 -15.67 -4.56
N HIS A 108 17.26 -16.06 -3.28
CA HIS A 108 17.39 -15.14 -2.15
C HIS A 108 18.70 -14.32 -2.21
N PHE A 109 19.81 -14.95 -2.61
CA PHE A 109 21.08 -14.26 -2.80
C PHE A 109 21.08 -13.30 -4.01
N GLN A 110 20.48 -13.71 -5.13
CA GLN A 110 20.36 -12.84 -6.30
C GLN A 110 19.51 -11.60 -6.00
N LEU A 111 18.41 -11.77 -5.27
CA LEU A 111 17.59 -10.64 -4.80
C LEU A 111 18.37 -9.72 -3.87
N TYR A 112 19.17 -10.27 -2.96
CA TYR A 112 20.05 -9.47 -2.11
C TYR A 112 21.00 -8.59 -2.94
N ARG A 113 21.68 -9.17 -3.94
CA ARG A 113 22.61 -8.44 -4.82
C ARG A 113 21.90 -7.30 -5.57
N ARG A 114 20.73 -7.58 -6.15
CA ARG A 114 19.93 -6.59 -6.88
C ARG A 114 19.45 -5.46 -5.94
N ALA A 115 18.91 -5.80 -4.78
CA ALA A 115 18.47 -4.82 -3.79
C ALA A 115 19.63 -3.99 -3.24
N HIS A 116 20.80 -4.60 -3.05
CA HIS A 116 22.01 -3.89 -2.60
C HIS A 116 22.45 -2.84 -3.62
N ALA A 117 22.48 -3.18 -4.90
CA ALA A 117 22.79 -2.21 -5.95
C ALA A 117 21.74 -1.09 -6.05
N LEU A 118 20.46 -1.45 -5.98
CA LEU A 118 19.37 -0.51 -6.21
C LEU A 118 19.12 0.41 -5.02
N PHE A 119 19.07 -0.14 -3.82
CA PHE A 119 18.65 0.55 -2.60
C PHE A 119 19.77 0.73 -1.58
N GLY A 120 20.89 0.04 -1.72
CA GLY A 120 22.00 0.08 -0.75
C GLY A 120 21.89 -1.01 0.32
N ALA A 121 22.97 -1.15 1.11
CA ALA A 121 23.15 -2.25 2.05
C ALA A 121 22.07 -2.33 3.14
N ALA A 122 21.63 -1.19 3.68
CA ALA A 122 20.68 -1.16 4.79
C ALA A 122 19.30 -1.68 4.37
N GLN A 123 18.75 -1.15 3.26
CA GLN A 123 17.47 -1.59 2.70
C GLN A 123 17.53 -3.03 2.20
N ALA A 124 18.64 -3.44 1.58
CA ALA A 124 18.82 -4.84 1.18
C ALA A 124 18.80 -5.79 2.38
N GLY A 125 19.48 -5.45 3.48
CA GLY A 125 19.44 -6.23 4.72
C GLY A 125 18.04 -6.28 5.34
N ALA A 126 17.32 -5.15 5.38
CA ALA A 126 15.94 -5.09 5.86
C ALA A 126 14.98 -5.92 5.00
N MET A 127 15.18 -5.94 3.67
CA MET A 127 14.42 -6.78 2.74
C MET A 127 14.62 -8.26 3.04
N LEU A 128 15.85 -8.71 3.30
CA LEU A 128 16.08 -10.11 3.68
C LEU A 128 15.45 -10.45 5.03
N GLY A 129 15.50 -9.52 6.00
CA GLY A 129 14.78 -9.69 7.27
C GLY A 129 13.26 -9.82 7.09
N LEU A 130 12.67 -9.07 6.15
CA LEU A 130 11.26 -9.16 5.80
C LEU A 130 10.93 -10.51 5.13
N ILE A 131 11.78 -11.00 4.22
CA ILE A 131 11.63 -12.33 3.60
C ILE A 131 11.76 -13.44 4.65
N GLU A 132 12.69 -13.33 5.60
CA GLU A 132 12.82 -14.26 6.72
C GLU A 132 11.53 -14.28 7.56
N ALA A 133 11.01 -13.10 7.91
CA ALA A 133 9.78 -12.98 8.69
C ALA A 133 8.57 -13.60 7.97
N GLU A 134 8.41 -13.32 6.67
CA GLU A 134 7.38 -13.92 5.83
C GLU A 134 7.52 -15.45 5.74
N THR A 135 8.72 -15.96 5.49
CA THR A 135 8.99 -17.40 5.41
C THR A 135 8.70 -18.10 6.74
N ARG A 136 9.06 -17.47 7.86
CA ARG A 136 8.71 -17.96 9.20
C ARG A 136 7.19 -18.01 9.39
N ASN A 137 6.45 -17.00 8.93
CA ASN A 137 5.01 -16.95 9.11
C ASN A 137 4.24 -17.99 8.28
N GLN A 138 4.90 -18.67 7.34
CA GLN A 138 4.35 -19.80 6.59
C GLN A 138 4.38 -21.12 7.38
N GLU A 139 5.05 -21.15 8.53
CA GLU A 139 5.04 -22.30 9.43
C GLU A 139 3.66 -22.45 10.08
N ILE A 140 2.93 -23.51 9.71
CA ILE A 140 1.55 -23.77 10.16
C ILE A 140 1.44 -23.75 11.69
N ALA A 141 2.44 -24.30 12.39
CA ALA A 141 2.45 -24.39 13.85
C ALA A 141 2.42 -23.03 14.56
N LEU A 142 2.83 -21.95 13.88
CA LEU A 142 2.84 -20.61 14.47
C LEU A 142 1.48 -19.90 14.38
N GLY A 143 0.54 -20.39 13.55
CA GLY A 143 -0.79 -19.77 13.37
C GLY A 143 -0.74 -18.30 12.92
N ARG A 144 0.36 -17.88 12.28
CA ARG A 144 0.59 -16.48 11.89
C ARG A 144 0.05 -16.20 10.50
N ARG A 145 -0.34 -14.95 10.27
CA ARG A 145 -0.66 -14.48 8.93
C ARG A 145 0.62 -14.38 8.09
N SER A 146 0.50 -14.89 6.89
CA SER A 146 1.50 -14.83 5.83
C SER A 146 0.89 -14.10 4.63
N VAL A 147 1.70 -13.34 3.88
CA VAL A 147 1.23 -12.70 2.64
C VAL A 147 1.11 -13.73 1.53
N PHE A 148 2.05 -14.67 1.50
CA PHE A 148 2.20 -15.66 0.46
C PHE A 148 2.04 -17.06 1.02
N SER A 149 1.66 -17.98 0.13
CA SER A 149 1.50 -19.40 0.47
C SER A 149 2.80 -20.20 0.38
N SER A 150 3.90 -19.62 -0.12
CA SER A 150 5.19 -20.29 -0.24
C SER A 150 6.36 -19.31 -0.29
N PRO A 151 7.61 -19.77 -0.03
CA PRO A 151 8.79 -18.93 -0.14
C PRO A 151 9.01 -18.42 -1.57
N GLU A 152 8.76 -19.25 -2.59
CA GLU A 152 8.89 -18.87 -4.01
C GLU A 152 7.98 -17.71 -4.38
N ALA A 153 6.73 -17.73 -3.89
CA ALA A 153 5.78 -16.66 -4.16
C ALA A 153 6.24 -15.33 -3.51
N ALA A 154 6.85 -15.40 -2.32
CA ALA A 154 7.47 -14.24 -1.69
C ALA A 154 8.66 -13.72 -2.50
N LEU A 155 9.64 -14.58 -2.84
CA LEU A 155 10.82 -14.21 -3.64
C LEU A 155 10.43 -13.63 -5.01
N SER A 156 9.47 -14.25 -5.70
CA SER A 156 8.95 -13.76 -6.98
C SER A 156 8.28 -12.39 -6.86
N ASN A 157 7.58 -12.11 -5.75
CA ASN A 157 7.02 -10.78 -5.52
C ASN A 157 8.10 -9.74 -5.25
N VAL A 158 9.14 -10.08 -4.49
CA VAL A 158 10.32 -9.22 -4.30
C VAL A 158 10.97 -8.91 -5.64
N GLU A 159 11.17 -9.92 -6.51
CA GLU A 159 11.74 -9.73 -7.83
C GLU A 159 10.93 -8.72 -8.67
N ARG A 160 9.60 -8.85 -8.68
CA ARG A 160 8.71 -7.91 -9.38
C ARG A 160 8.86 -6.48 -8.85
N TRP A 161 8.95 -6.32 -7.53
CA TRP A 161 9.18 -5.01 -6.91
C TRP A 161 10.54 -4.41 -7.24
N LEU A 162 11.61 -5.20 -7.20
CA LEU A 162 12.94 -4.75 -7.57
C LEU A 162 13.00 -4.37 -9.05
N THR A 163 12.33 -5.14 -9.90
CA THR A 163 12.22 -4.86 -11.35
C THR A 163 11.51 -3.55 -11.60
N PHE A 164 10.32 -3.39 -11.04
CA PHE A 164 9.58 -2.15 -11.13
C PHE A 164 10.38 -0.95 -10.61
N SER A 165 11.04 -1.10 -9.46
CA SER A 165 11.81 -0.02 -8.86
C SER A 165 13.03 0.37 -9.70
N ALA A 166 13.72 -0.59 -10.32
CA ALA A 166 14.82 -0.30 -11.24
C ALA A 166 14.36 0.54 -12.43
N VAL A 167 13.23 0.16 -13.06
CA VAL A 167 12.63 0.91 -14.16
C VAL A 167 12.22 2.31 -13.72
N ALA A 168 11.48 2.40 -12.61
CA ALA A 168 11.00 3.66 -12.05
C ALA A 168 12.13 4.67 -11.79
N LEU A 169 13.27 4.20 -11.28
CA LEU A 169 14.42 5.06 -10.97
C LEU A 169 15.23 5.45 -12.20
N LEU A 170 15.24 4.62 -13.25
CA LEU A 170 15.80 5.02 -14.55
C LEU A 170 14.92 6.08 -15.23
N GLU A 171 13.60 5.88 -15.24
CA GLU A 171 12.66 6.82 -15.85
C GLU A 171 12.63 8.18 -15.14
N GLN A 172 12.80 8.22 -13.82
CA GLN A 172 12.87 9.47 -13.05
C GLN A 172 13.86 10.47 -13.63
N GLN A 173 14.97 10.00 -14.22
CA GLN A 173 16.02 10.86 -14.77
C GLN A 173 15.63 11.50 -16.11
N GLN A 174 14.53 11.08 -16.73
CA GLN A 174 14.22 11.37 -18.13
C GLN A 174 12.89 12.11 -18.35
N VAL A 175 12.03 12.22 -17.33
CA VAL A 175 10.67 12.75 -17.51
C VAL A 175 10.22 13.69 -16.40
N GLU A 176 9.30 14.59 -16.75
CA GLU A 176 8.61 15.47 -15.82
C GLU A 176 7.77 14.70 -14.77
N ARG A 177 7.59 15.28 -13.59
CA ARG A 177 6.93 14.61 -12.44
C ARG A 177 5.52 14.09 -12.74
N ARG A 178 4.74 14.81 -13.56
CA ARG A 178 3.38 14.39 -13.95
C ARG A 178 3.40 13.14 -14.82
N GLU A 179 4.35 13.08 -15.76
CA GLU A 179 4.57 11.92 -16.62
C GLU A 179 5.05 10.73 -15.80
N LEU A 180 6.04 10.95 -14.92
CA LEU A 180 6.54 9.93 -13.99
C LEU A 180 5.40 9.33 -13.17
N SER A 181 4.52 10.16 -12.59
CA SER A 181 3.36 9.68 -11.81
C SER A 181 2.42 8.79 -12.63
N ARG A 182 2.22 9.09 -13.91
CA ARG A 182 1.37 8.28 -14.80
C ARG A 182 2.02 6.93 -15.06
N ARG A 183 3.33 6.92 -15.38
CA ARG A 183 4.09 5.70 -15.66
C ARG A 183 4.22 4.80 -14.45
N LEU A 184 4.54 5.37 -13.29
CA LEU A 184 4.58 4.62 -12.02
C LEU A 184 3.26 3.91 -11.75
N ARG A 185 2.11 4.56 -11.96
CA ARG A 185 0.80 3.92 -11.79
C ARG A 185 0.54 2.81 -12.81
N ALA A 186 0.99 2.98 -14.05
CA ALA A 186 0.77 2.01 -15.11
C ALA A 186 1.63 0.74 -14.97
N LEU A 187 2.84 0.87 -14.41
CA LEU A 187 3.83 -0.22 -14.35
C LEU A 187 3.94 -0.89 -12.98
N ALA A 188 3.35 -0.31 -11.93
CA ALA A 188 3.51 -0.81 -10.58
C ALA A 188 2.90 -2.20 -10.38
N PRO A 189 3.57 -3.08 -9.60
CA PRO A 189 3.04 -4.41 -9.28
C PRO A 189 1.81 -4.36 -8.36
N VAL A 190 1.53 -3.20 -7.76
CA VAL A 190 0.35 -2.91 -6.93
C VAL A 190 -0.09 -1.46 -7.14
N PRO A 191 -1.34 -1.10 -6.79
CA PRO A 191 -1.79 0.29 -6.86
C PRO A 191 -0.89 1.26 -6.10
N LEU A 192 -0.58 2.39 -6.76
CA LEU A 192 0.18 3.52 -6.22
C LEU A 192 -0.61 4.84 -6.34
N ALA A 193 -0.24 5.82 -5.51
CA ALA A 193 -0.74 7.19 -5.56
C ALA A 193 0.43 8.22 -5.55
N PRO A 194 1.39 8.11 -6.48
CA PRO A 194 2.62 8.90 -6.46
C PRO A 194 2.37 10.40 -6.59
N GLU A 195 1.32 10.81 -7.30
CA GLU A 195 0.97 12.22 -7.43
C GLU A 195 0.60 12.84 -6.08
N VAL A 196 -0.05 12.10 -5.18
CA VAL A 196 -0.43 12.62 -3.85
C VAL A 196 0.82 12.77 -3.00
N VAL A 197 1.72 11.78 -3.07
CA VAL A 197 3.02 11.84 -2.40
C VAL A 197 3.83 13.04 -2.90
N PHE A 198 3.93 13.24 -4.21
CA PHE A 198 4.72 14.35 -4.78
C PHE A 198 4.13 15.73 -4.47
N VAL A 199 2.80 15.89 -4.52
CA VAL A 199 2.13 17.14 -4.13
C VAL A 199 2.37 17.47 -2.65
N HIS A 200 2.60 16.46 -1.81
CA HIS A 200 2.83 16.64 -0.37
C HIS A 200 4.27 16.41 0.07
N ALA A 201 5.22 16.28 -0.87
CA ALA A 201 6.61 15.96 -0.59
C ALA A 201 7.27 16.91 0.42
N ARG A 202 6.99 18.22 0.32
CA ARG A 202 7.52 19.21 1.28
C ARG A 202 7.03 18.96 2.71
N TRP A 203 5.74 18.64 2.87
CA TRP A 203 5.15 18.38 4.18
C TRP A 203 5.54 17.02 4.74
N ILE A 204 5.71 16.02 3.87
CA ILE A 204 6.26 14.71 4.23
C ILE A 204 7.69 14.88 4.78
N LYS A 205 8.57 15.55 4.03
CA LYS A 205 9.95 15.83 4.46
C LYS A 205 9.98 16.59 5.79
N ARG A 206 9.16 17.64 5.91
CA ARG A 206 9.10 18.46 7.14
C ARG A 206 8.63 17.65 8.34
N ALA A 207 7.52 16.93 8.23
CA ALA A 207 6.99 16.13 9.33
C ALA A 207 7.99 15.06 9.77
N ALA A 208 8.59 14.35 8.81
CA ALA A 208 9.57 13.32 9.09
C ALA A 208 10.84 13.88 9.76
N SER A 209 11.33 15.03 9.30
CA SER A 209 12.47 15.72 9.90
C SER A 209 12.23 16.13 11.35
N VAL A 210 11.02 16.60 11.68
CA VAL A 210 10.67 16.99 13.06
C VAL A 210 10.63 15.77 13.99
N THR A 211 10.21 14.61 13.50
CA THR A 211 10.06 13.40 14.32
C THR A 211 11.25 12.45 14.24
N GLY A 212 12.33 12.79 13.52
CA GLY A 212 13.47 11.90 13.31
C GLY A 212 13.13 10.61 12.54
N LEU A 213 12.09 10.62 11.71
CA LEU A 213 11.70 9.50 10.85
C LEU A 213 12.24 9.68 9.43
N PRO A 214 12.51 8.60 8.68
CA PRO A 214 12.78 8.69 7.25
C PRO A 214 11.53 9.19 6.50
N PRO A 215 11.62 10.23 5.64
CA PRO A 215 10.48 10.72 4.86
C PRO A 215 9.79 9.64 4.03
N ALA A 216 10.56 8.67 3.57
CA ALA A 216 10.10 7.50 2.83
C ALA A 216 9.01 6.69 3.56
N VAL A 217 9.06 6.61 4.89
CA VAL A 217 8.06 5.89 5.70
C VAL A 217 6.69 6.57 5.56
N LEU A 218 6.64 7.89 5.75
CA LEU A 218 5.40 8.66 5.61
C LEU A 218 4.90 8.67 4.16
N ALA A 219 5.82 8.75 3.19
CA ALA A 219 5.47 8.65 1.78
C ALA A 219 4.79 7.31 1.46
N ALA A 220 5.31 6.19 1.97
CA ALA A 220 4.71 4.88 1.79
C ALA A 220 3.35 4.73 2.47
N VAL A 221 3.15 5.32 3.65
CA VAL A 221 1.84 5.38 4.32
C VAL A 221 0.86 6.17 3.45
N VAL A 222 1.19 7.41 3.07
CA VAL A 222 0.33 8.24 2.21
C VAL A 222 -0.03 7.49 0.92
N ASP A 223 0.96 6.92 0.23
CA ASP A 223 0.70 6.17 -0.99
C ASP A 223 -0.27 5.01 -0.76
N THR A 224 -0.03 4.21 0.28
CA THR A 224 -0.84 3.01 0.54
C THR A 224 -2.28 3.35 0.92
N GLU A 225 -2.48 4.38 1.74
CA GLU A 225 -3.81 4.85 2.12
C GLU A 225 -4.56 5.44 0.92
N GLN A 226 -3.89 6.25 0.10
CA GLN A 226 -4.53 6.94 -1.02
C GLN A 226 -4.75 6.01 -2.22
N ALA A 227 -3.85 5.07 -2.48
CA ALA A 227 -4.04 4.02 -3.46
C ALA A 227 -5.19 3.09 -3.04
N GLY A 228 -5.26 2.71 -1.77
CA GLY A 228 -6.36 1.93 -1.20
C GLY A 228 -7.70 2.66 -1.29
N ALA A 229 -7.73 3.95 -0.94
CA ALA A 229 -8.91 4.79 -1.07
C ALA A 229 -9.36 4.90 -2.53
N ARG A 230 -8.45 5.00 -3.50
CA ARG A 230 -8.82 5.03 -4.94
C ARG A 230 -9.32 3.71 -5.47
N VAL A 231 -8.76 2.58 -5.02
CA VAL A 231 -9.31 1.26 -5.35
C VAL A 231 -10.70 1.13 -4.73
N ALA A 232 -10.87 1.54 -3.47
CA ALA A 232 -12.16 1.58 -2.80
C ALA A 232 -13.13 2.54 -3.48
N TYR A 233 -12.71 3.72 -3.96
CA TYR A 233 -13.51 4.69 -4.71
C TYR A 233 -13.74 4.29 -6.16
N GLY A 234 -12.87 3.49 -6.77
CA GLY A 234 -13.05 2.92 -8.10
C GLY A 234 -14.04 1.76 -8.06
N LEU A 235 -13.92 0.90 -7.04
CA LEU A 235 -14.90 -0.14 -6.72
C LEU A 235 -16.21 0.48 -6.28
N SER A 236 -16.18 1.42 -5.34
CA SER A 236 -17.33 2.19 -4.85
C SER A 236 -17.85 3.15 -5.91
N GLY A 237 -17.09 3.51 -6.94
CA GLY A 237 -17.47 4.39 -8.04
C GLY A 237 -18.18 3.62 -9.14
N ALA A 238 -17.74 2.39 -9.41
CA ALA A 238 -18.52 1.42 -10.18
C ALA A 238 -19.80 1.02 -9.41
N LEU A 239 -19.68 0.76 -8.11
CA LEU A 239 -20.81 0.56 -7.19
C LEU A 239 -21.67 1.81 -7.07
N ARG A 240 -21.12 3.01 -7.08
CA ARG A 240 -21.85 4.28 -6.98
C ARG A 240 -22.51 4.66 -8.28
N THR A 241 -21.95 4.32 -9.43
CA THR A 241 -22.66 4.43 -10.70
C THR A 241 -23.85 3.45 -10.72
N PHE A 242 -23.68 2.26 -10.14
CA PHE A 242 -24.73 1.26 -9.99
C PHE A 242 -25.78 1.64 -8.91
N THR A 243 -25.35 2.16 -7.76
CA THR A 243 -26.19 2.57 -6.64
C THR A 243 -26.75 3.96 -6.83
N ASP A 244 -26.18 4.87 -7.61
CA ASP A 244 -26.81 6.16 -7.96
C ASP A 244 -27.91 5.90 -9.00
N THR A 245 -27.74 4.91 -9.89
CA THR A 245 -28.81 4.46 -10.80
C THR A 245 -29.93 3.71 -10.04
N ALA A 246 -29.60 2.99 -8.97
CA ALA A 246 -30.57 2.34 -8.09
C ALA A 246 -31.20 3.31 -7.07
N ALA A 247 -30.42 4.20 -6.47
CA ALA A 247 -30.83 5.18 -5.47
C ALA A 247 -31.63 6.31 -6.12
N LEU A 248 -31.36 6.75 -7.36
CA LEU A 248 -32.31 7.63 -8.07
C LEU A 248 -33.72 7.01 -8.19
N ARG A 249 -33.85 5.67 -8.10
CA ARG A 249 -35.15 4.97 -8.01
C ARG A 249 -35.61 4.69 -6.57
N THR A 250 -34.73 4.69 -5.57
CA THR A 250 -35.06 4.39 -4.16
C THR A 250 -35.21 5.64 -3.28
N THR A 251 -34.52 6.74 -3.58
CA THR A 251 -34.64 8.04 -2.90
C THR A 251 -35.96 8.74 -3.23
N GLN A 252 -36.68 8.30 -4.27
CA GLN A 252 -38.09 8.64 -4.49
C GLN A 252 -39.04 7.90 -3.52
N MET A 253 -38.61 6.87 -2.78
CA MET A 253 -39.48 6.06 -1.93
C MET A 253 -39.21 6.15 -0.41
N TYR A 254 -38.01 6.49 0.06
CA TYR A 254 -37.78 6.58 1.51
C TYR A 254 -36.91 7.77 1.89
N GLY A 255 -37.57 8.75 2.53
CA GLY A 255 -36.93 9.94 3.08
C GLY A 255 -36.35 9.71 4.48
N ARG A 256 -35.31 10.51 4.74
CA ARG A 256 -34.62 10.84 6.02
C ARG A 256 -33.62 9.80 6.58
N SER A 257 -32.38 10.29 6.66
CA SER A 257 -31.18 9.59 7.09
C SER A 257 -30.95 9.73 8.61
N GLY A 258 -30.78 8.61 9.30
CA GLY A 258 -30.33 8.52 10.69
C GLY A 258 -29.11 7.61 10.88
N LEU A 259 -28.34 7.33 9.82
CA LEU A 259 -27.33 6.25 9.77
C LEU A 259 -25.90 6.74 9.44
N THR A 260 -25.56 8.00 9.73
CA THR A 260 -24.26 8.58 9.33
C THR A 260 -23.26 8.79 10.47
N GLY A 261 -23.60 8.43 11.72
CA GLY A 261 -22.74 8.62 12.90
C GLY A 261 -21.54 7.66 13.03
N GLU A 262 -21.51 6.56 12.27
CA GLU A 262 -20.37 5.61 12.24
C GLU A 262 -19.41 5.82 11.05
N LEU A 263 -19.59 6.90 10.28
CA LEU A 263 -18.80 7.14 9.08
C LEU A 263 -17.43 7.78 9.41
N SER A 264 -16.43 6.91 9.51
CA SER A 264 -14.98 7.12 9.51
C SER A 264 -14.36 7.62 10.83
N LYS A 265 -13.76 6.68 11.58
CA LYS A 265 -12.84 6.96 12.71
C LYS A 265 -11.51 7.56 12.24
N THR A 266 -11.20 7.45 10.95
CA THR A 266 -9.95 7.87 10.33
C THR A 266 -10.15 9.08 9.43
N VAL A 267 -9.19 10.01 9.43
CA VAL A 267 -9.30 11.30 8.71
C VAL A 267 -8.01 11.60 7.96
N GLY A 268 -8.14 12.23 6.79
CA GLY A 268 -7.06 12.88 6.07
C GLY A 268 -6.17 11.94 5.24
N LEU A 269 -4.99 12.45 4.88
CA LEU A 269 -4.07 11.83 3.91
C LEU A 269 -3.61 10.43 4.31
N THR A 270 -3.42 10.19 5.59
CA THR A 270 -2.91 8.93 6.14
C THR A 270 -3.99 8.12 6.84
N GLN A 271 -5.28 8.50 6.74
CA GLN A 271 -6.36 7.84 7.47
C GLN A 271 -6.04 7.75 8.99
N MET A 272 -5.56 8.85 9.57
CA MET A 272 -5.18 8.91 10.98
C MET A 272 -6.42 8.87 11.90
N SER A 273 -6.37 8.08 12.97
CA SER A 273 -7.42 8.03 14.00
C SER A 273 -7.48 9.33 14.80
N TRP A 274 -8.67 9.89 14.97
CA TRP A 274 -8.84 11.09 15.80
C TRP A 274 -8.62 10.79 17.28
N GLN A 275 -8.98 9.58 17.76
CA GLN A 275 -8.71 9.17 19.14
C GLN A 275 -7.20 9.16 19.41
N ASP A 276 -6.43 8.57 18.50
CA ASP A 276 -4.98 8.48 18.64
C ASP A 276 -4.34 9.87 18.50
N ALA A 277 -4.96 10.81 17.79
CA ALA A 277 -4.44 12.17 17.66
C ALA A 277 -4.50 12.93 19.00
N LEU A 278 -5.57 12.77 19.78
CA LEU A 278 -5.75 13.46 21.07
C LEU A 278 -4.69 13.08 22.12
N GLY A 279 -4.12 11.87 22.03
CA GLY A 279 -3.13 11.37 23.00
C GLY A 279 -1.67 11.82 22.76
N GLN A 280 -1.40 12.71 21.80
CA GLN A 280 -0.02 12.94 21.32
C GLN A 280 0.64 14.24 21.76
N GLN A 281 -0.05 15.07 22.55
CA GLN A 281 0.45 16.40 22.92
C GLN A 281 1.85 16.37 23.54
N ASN A 282 2.07 15.48 24.52
CA ASN A 282 3.34 15.37 25.22
C ASN A 282 4.50 14.97 24.29
N ARG A 283 4.23 14.09 23.31
CA ARG A 283 5.25 13.65 22.36
C ARG A 283 5.60 14.76 21.37
N LEU A 284 4.60 15.47 20.86
CA LEU A 284 4.83 16.64 20.01
C LEU A 284 5.59 17.73 20.74
N ALA A 285 5.26 18.00 22.00
CA ALA A 285 5.98 18.96 22.83
C ALA A 285 7.45 18.56 23.01
N ALA A 286 7.73 17.29 23.30
CA ALA A 286 9.11 16.79 23.41
C ALA A 286 9.93 16.96 22.12
N MET A 287 9.29 16.81 20.96
CA MET A 287 9.90 17.01 19.64
C MET A 287 9.99 18.49 19.23
N ASN A 288 9.57 19.43 20.07
CA ASN A 288 9.39 20.85 19.72
C ASN A 288 8.54 21.04 18.44
N ALA A 289 7.58 20.14 18.23
CA ALA A 289 6.79 20.08 17.02
C ALA A 289 5.59 21.03 17.11
N GLN A 290 5.46 21.92 16.13
CA GLN A 290 4.37 22.90 16.08
C GLN A 290 3.34 22.53 15.01
N LEU A 291 2.06 22.49 15.41
CA LEU A 291 0.93 22.29 14.50
C LEU A 291 0.48 23.57 13.78
N GLY A 292 0.96 24.74 14.24
CA GLY A 292 0.54 26.05 13.74
C GLY A 292 -0.88 26.46 14.15
N VAL A 293 -1.48 25.70 15.07
CA VAL A 293 -2.75 25.94 15.77
C VAL A 293 -2.67 25.27 17.15
N PRO A 294 -3.57 25.62 18.09
CA PRO A 294 -3.69 24.90 19.36
C PRO A 294 -3.88 23.39 19.17
N PHE A 295 -3.41 22.62 20.15
CA PHE A 295 -3.63 21.18 20.20
C PHE A 295 -5.12 20.88 20.45
N PRO A 296 -5.74 19.90 19.76
CA PRO A 296 -7.18 19.68 19.85
C PRO A 296 -7.58 19.15 21.22
N ALA A 297 -8.67 19.68 21.78
CA ALA A 297 -9.21 19.27 23.08
C ALA A 297 -10.32 18.22 22.96
N ASN A 298 -10.94 18.08 21.78
CA ASN A 298 -12.08 17.20 21.54
C ASN A 298 -12.05 16.60 20.12
N GLU A 299 -12.98 15.68 19.85
CA GLU A 299 -13.09 14.99 18.56
C GLU A 299 -13.26 15.95 17.37
N ALA A 300 -14.14 16.95 17.50
CA ALA A 300 -14.44 17.87 16.40
C ALA A 300 -13.18 18.67 15.98
N GLU A 301 -12.45 19.18 16.96
CA GLU A 301 -11.18 19.86 16.73
C GLU A 301 -10.11 18.92 16.17
N ALA A 302 -10.02 17.68 16.67
CA ALA A 302 -9.08 16.69 16.16
C ALA A 302 -9.36 16.35 14.69
N ARG A 303 -10.63 16.15 14.32
CA ARG A 303 -11.03 15.91 12.92
C ARG A 303 -10.69 17.10 12.04
N ALA A 304 -11.02 18.32 12.46
CA ALA A 304 -10.69 19.53 11.72
C ALA A 304 -9.17 19.72 11.53
N LEU A 305 -8.39 19.43 12.58
CA LEU A 305 -6.93 19.45 12.51
C LEU A 305 -6.39 18.40 11.53
N LEU A 306 -6.91 17.18 11.59
CA LEU A 306 -6.49 16.08 10.71
C LEU A 306 -6.87 16.28 9.25
N SER A 307 -7.79 17.19 8.93
CA SER A 307 -8.03 17.65 7.55
C SER A 307 -6.88 18.50 6.99
N ARG A 308 -5.98 19.03 7.83
CA ARG A 308 -4.82 19.81 7.39
C ARG A 308 -3.66 18.88 7.05
N PRO A 309 -3.11 18.91 5.81
CA PRO A 309 -2.09 17.95 5.35
C PRO A 309 -0.89 17.78 6.28
N TYR A 310 -0.28 18.90 6.70
CA TYR A 310 0.91 18.85 7.55
C TYR A 310 0.62 18.30 8.95
N ALA A 311 -0.49 18.72 9.57
CA ALA A 311 -0.88 18.22 10.89
C ALA A 311 -1.20 16.72 10.87
N ASN A 312 -1.90 16.26 9.82
CA ASN A 312 -2.17 14.84 9.59
C ASN A 312 -0.87 14.03 9.50
N LEU A 313 0.08 14.48 8.68
CA LEU A 313 1.39 13.84 8.52
C LEU A 313 2.21 13.84 9.83
N LEU A 314 2.24 14.96 10.55
CA LEU A 314 2.99 15.10 11.80
C LEU A 314 2.45 14.20 12.90
N LEU A 315 1.13 14.13 13.06
CA LEU A 315 0.48 13.25 14.05
C LEU A 315 0.62 11.76 13.67
N THR A 316 0.62 11.42 12.38
CA THR A 316 0.95 10.07 11.94
C THR A 316 2.40 9.73 12.23
N ALA A 317 3.34 10.63 11.94
CA ALA A 317 4.76 10.45 12.23
C ALA A 317 5.00 10.25 13.74
N SER A 318 4.43 11.11 14.57
CA SER A 318 4.50 11.02 16.02
C SER A 318 3.89 9.72 16.55
N ARG A 319 2.78 9.23 16.00
CA ARG A 319 2.21 7.91 16.35
C ARG A 319 3.18 6.78 16.06
N ILE A 320 3.78 6.76 14.87
CA ILE A 320 4.76 5.75 14.46
C ILE A 320 5.98 5.77 15.39
N VAL A 321 6.53 6.95 15.71
CA VAL A 321 7.62 7.09 16.68
C VAL A 321 7.23 6.55 18.06
N GLY A 322 6.00 6.79 18.50
CA GLY A 322 5.49 6.23 19.77
C GLY A 322 5.59 4.70 19.82
N TYR A 323 5.21 4.01 18.75
CA TYR A 323 5.33 2.56 18.66
C TYR A 323 6.78 2.10 18.57
N LEU A 324 7.59 2.76 17.75
CA LEU A 324 9.03 2.46 17.64
C LEU A 324 9.73 2.58 18.99
N ASN A 325 9.54 3.72 19.68
CA ASN A 325 10.05 3.96 21.02
C ASN A 325 9.69 2.83 21.98
N TYR A 326 8.39 2.46 22.03
CA TYR A 326 7.93 1.37 22.88
C TYR A 326 8.65 0.05 22.56
N THR A 327 8.79 -0.30 21.29
CA THR A 327 9.43 -1.57 20.88
C THR A 327 10.94 -1.60 21.09
N GLU A 328 11.59 -0.44 21.08
CA GLU A 328 13.03 -0.30 21.32
C GLU A 328 13.34 -0.08 22.81
N GLY A 329 12.34 -0.10 23.69
CA GLY A 329 12.51 0.13 25.13
C GLY A 329 12.87 1.57 25.48
N LEU A 330 12.59 2.52 24.57
CA LEU A 330 12.79 3.95 24.77
C LEU A 330 11.58 4.57 25.49
N GLY A 331 11.78 5.69 26.16
CA GLY A 331 10.68 6.44 26.76
C GLY A 331 9.65 6.89 25.72
N ALA A 332 8.36 6.96 26.09
CA ALA A 332 7.25 7.26 25.16
C ALA A 332 7.36 8.63 24.44
N ASN A 333 8.15 9.55 25.01
CA ASN A 333 8.44 10.89 24.48
C ASN A 333 9.91 11.03 24.02
N SER A 334 10.63 9.92 23.86
CA SER A 334 11.99 9.92 23.29
C SER A 334 11.97 10.56 21.89
N VAL A 335 13.00 11.35 21.62
CA VAL A 335 13.22 12.07 20.35
C VAL A 335 14.38 11.50 19.54
N VAL A 336 14.85 10.29 19.92
CA VAL A 336 15.89 9.57 19.18
C VAL A 336 15.38 9.30 17.75
N ALA A 337 16.23 9.58 16.77
CA ALA A 337 15.89 9.33 15.37
C ALA A 337 15.91 7.83 15.05
N HIS A 338 14.87 7.34 14.38
CA HIS A 338 14.79 5.94 13.97
C HIS A 338 15.26 5.78 12.51
N THR A 339 16.56 5.54 12.33
CA THR A 339 17.21 5.53 11.01
C THR A 339 17.41 4.13 10.42
N SER A 340 17.10 3.07 11.18
CA SER A 340 17.20 1.68 10.72
C SER A 340 16.27 1.43 9.53
N ALA A 341 16.74 0.79 8.46
CA ALA A 341 15.90 0.45 7.31
C ALA A 341 14.72 -0.49 7.66
N GLN A 342 14.73 -1.13 8.83
CA GLN A 342 13.57 -1.92 9.31
C GLN A 342 12.31 -1.08 9.49
N VAL A 343 12.44 0.23 9.75
CA VAL A 343 11.29 1.13 9.91
C VAL A 343 10.46 1.29 8.64
N TYR A 344 11.00 0.91 7.48
CA TYR A 344 10.33 0.99 6.18
C TYR A 344 9.18 -0.02 6.11
N TYR A 345 9.28 -1.11 6.87
CA TYR A 345 8.22 -2.09 7.06
C TYR A 345 7.45 -1.82 8.38
N LEU A 346 8.16 -1.61 9.49
CA LEU A 346 7.55 -1.50 10.81
C LEU A 346 6.71 -0.23 10.97
N GLY A 347 7.14 0.90 10.42
CA GLY A 347 6.41 2.17 10.51
C GLY A 347 5.02 2.10 9.88
N PRO A 348 4.89 1.74 8.59
CA PRO A 348 3.59 1.52 7.98
C PRO A 348 2.81 0.38 8.63
N GLY A 349 3.50 -0.67 9.10
CA GLY A 349 2.89 -1.78 9.83
C GLY A 349 2.17 -1.34 11.11
N TRP A 350 2.85 -0.61 12.00
CA TRP A 350 2.23 -0.09 13.22
C TRP A 350 1.19 0.99 12.96
N HIS A 351 1.36 1.79 11.90
CA HIS A 351 0.31 2.73 11.51
C HIS A 351 -0.99 2.01 11.14
N ASN A 352 -0.91 0.95 10.34
CA ASN A 352 -2.09 0.25 9.85
C ASN A 352 -2.68 -0.74 10.87
N ASN A 353 -1.85 -1.60 11.44
CA ASN A 353 -2.29 -2.62 12.39
C ASN A 353 -1.21 -2.94 13.44
N PRO A 354 -1.24 -2.24 14.59
CA PRO A 354 -0.27 -2.46 15.66
C PRO A 354 -0.21 -3.91 16.17
N ALA A 355 -1.35 -4.61 16.24
CA ALA A 355 -1.41 -5.98 16.76
C ALA A 355 -0.68 -6.97 15.83
N LEU A 356 -0.85 -6.83 14.51
CA LEU A 356 -0.13 -7.64 13.53
C LEU A 356 1.37 -7.32 13.50
N ALA A 357 1.72 -6.03 13.55
CA ALA A 357 3.12 -5.60 13.60
C ALA A 357 3.84 -6.15 14.85
N SER A 358 3.24 -6.03 16.03
CA SER A 358 3.82 -6.50 17.29
C SER A 358 3.93 -8.02 17.39
N SER A 359 3.08 -8.77 16.67
CA SER A 359 3.17 -10.24 16.60
C SER A 359 4.14 -10.74 15.52
N GLY A 360 4.81 -9.82 14.79
CA GLY A 360 5.78 -10.14 13.75
C GLY A 360 5.15 -10.81 12.52
N GLN A 361 3.85 -10.57 12.30
CA GLN A 361 3.08 -11.09 11.17
C GLN A 361 3.27 -10.24 9.93
N THR A 362 3.14 -10.83 8.76
CA THR A 362 3.26 -10.14 7.47
C THR A 362 1.89 -10.07 6.79
N TRP A 363 1.57 -8.92 6.20
CA TRP A 363 0.31 -8.73 5.46
C TRP A 363 0.51 -7.74 4.30
N PRO A 364 -0.39 -7.76 3.28
CA PRO A 364 -0.15 -7.03 2.03
C PRO A 364 0.13 -5.54 2.19
N TYR A 365 -0.48 -4.88 3.17
CA TYR A 365 -0.25 -3.45 3.41
C TYR A 365 1.22 -3.18 3.77
N ALA A 366 1.70 -3.78 4.86
CA ALA A 366 3.05 -3.50 5.38
C ALA A 366 4.14 -4.03 4.44
N TRP A 367 3.92 -5.20 3.82
CA TRP A 367 4.83 -5.76 2.82
C TRP A 367 5.04 -4.82 1.64
N ASN A 368 3.96 -4.33 1.03
CA ASN A 368 4.06 -3.42 -0.11
C ASN A 368 4.57 -2.03 0.30
N ALA A 369 4.22 -1.56 1.51
CA ALA A 369 4.71 -0.29 2.02
C ALA A 369 6.23 -0.27 2.18
N PHE A 370 6.86 -1.40 2.53
CA PHE A 370 8.33 -1.51 2.56
C PHE A 370 8.97 -1.15 1.20
N PHE A 371 8.48 -1.74 0.11
CA PHE A 371 9.01 -1.48 -1.24
C PHE A 371 8.68 -0.07 -1.72
N LYS A 372 7.47 0.43 -1.43
CA LYS A 372 7.11 1.83 -1.68
C LYS A 372 8.05 2.79 -0.94
N ALA A 373 8.38 2.51 0.32
CA ALA A 373 9.31 3.33 1.08
C ALA A 373 10.71 3.29 0.46
N CYS A 374 11.21 2.12 0.04
CA CYS A 374 12.50 2.00 -0.64
C CYS A 374 12.54 2.83 -1.94
N LEU A 375 11.45 2.82 -2.71
CA LEU A 375 11.30 3.63 -3.92
C LEU A 375 11.27 5.13 -3.59
N TYR A 376 10.40 5.56 -2.66
CA TYR A 376 10.25 6.97 -2.31
C TYR A 376 11.48 7.57 -1.62
N GLU A 377 12.27 6.77 -0.92
CA GLU A 377 13.59 7.15 -0.41
C GLU A 377 14.52 7.68 -1.51
N ARG A 378 14.33 7.25 -2.75
CA ARG A 378 15.10 7.70 -3.90
C ARG A 378 14.37 8.80 -4.68
N LEU A 379 13.07 8.64 -4.91
CA LEU A 379 12.26 9.61 -5.65
C LEU A 379 12.10 10.96 -4.94
N LEU A 380 12.17 10.97 -3.61
CA LEU A 380 12.02 12.17 -2.79
C LEU A 380 13.36 12.79 -2.37
N ARG A 381 14.50 12.36 -2.89
CA ARG A 381 15.76 13.06 -2.57
C ARG A 381 15.72 14.50 -3.06
#